data_AF-A0A948YXG2-F1
#
_entry.id   AF-A0A948YXG2-F1
#
_cell.length_a   1.000
_cell.length_b   1.000
_cell.length_c   1.000
_cell.angle_alpha   90.00
_cell.angle_beta   90.00
_cell.angle_gamma   90.00
#
_symmetry.space_group_name_H-M   'P 1'
#
loop_
_entity.id
_entity.type
_entity.pdbx_description
1 polymer ?
#
loop_
_entity_poly.entity_id
_entity_poly.type
_entity_poly.pdbx_seq_one_letter_code
_entity_poly.pdbx_strand_id
1 'polypeptide(L)'
;MRLAQAVRVGAWLLVGLNLFMALGAIWILMRMAPAMSGIIERNDRSLYACEEMLAALVLVGDDMASDEEQHLRRFEVALKRAQENVTEKGESAALKVIAASSPAAFAGNLSARQQMVSAIVRLGNINREAMNQADKRVRQFGEAGIWGVVFMAIAVFGVGLLFTRSLLRRVVTPMVELHAVITAYRKGETRRRCSGVDMPQEVRSVFYGINEILDQGQAQDLLKRDFTGDWRQDQSDVEK
;
A
#
# COMPACT_ATOMS: atom_id res chain seq x y z
N MET A 1 28.35 -17.30 14.86
CA MET A 1 27.01 -16.74 15.21
C MET A 1 26.48 -15.75 14.15
N ARG A 2 27.26 -15.40 13.12
CA ARG A 2 26.90 -14.42 12.10
C ARG A 2 25.77 -14.91 11.20
N LEU A 3 25.68 -16.22 10.93
CA LEU A 3 24.61 -16.81 10.11
C LEU A 3 23.23 -16.67 10.76
N ALA A 4 23.07 -17.08 12.03
CA ALA A 4 21.80 -16.97 12.76
C ALA A 4 21.37 -15.50 12.92
N GLN A 5 22.34 -14.61 13.17
CA GLN A 5 22.08 -13.18 13.27
C GLN A 5 21.66 -12.59 11.92
N ALA A 6 22.28 -13.00 10.81
CA ALA A 6 21.88 -12.56 9.46
C ALA A 6 20.47 -13.03 9.09
N VAL A 7 20.10 -14.28 9.42
CA VAL A 7 18.74 -14.79 9.21
C VAL A 7 17.73 -14.02 10.06
N ARG A 8 18.03 -13.78 11.34
CA ARG A 8 17.17 -13.03 12.26
C ARG A 8 16.97 -11.58 11.80
N VAL A 9 18.04 -10.91 11.37
CA VAL A 9 17.97 -9.55 10.82
C VAL A 9 17.16 -9.53 9.53
N GLY A 10 17.38 -10.48 8.60
CA GLY A 10 16.60 -10.58 7.37
C GLY A 10 15.11 -10.80 7.61
N ALA A 11 14.74 -11.66 8.57
CA ALA A 11 13.36 -11.89 8.96
C ALA A 11 12.72 -10.62 9.57
N TRP A 12 13.40 -9.96 10.49
CA TRP A 12 12.92 -8.71 11.09
C TRP A 12 12.79 -7.58 10.06
N LEU A 13 13.72 -7.50 9.10
CA LEU A 13 13.65 -6.56 7.99
C LEU A 13 12.38 -6.80 7.16
N LEU A 14 12.08 -8.05 6.80
CA LEU A 14 10.88 -8.40 6.04
C LEU A 14 9.59 -8.06 6.77
N VAL A 15 9.51 -8.36 8.07
CA VAL A 15 8.36 -8.00 8.90
C VAL A 15 8.20 -6.48 8.96
N GLY A 16 9.29 -5.74 9.20
CA GLY A 16 9.27 -4.28 9.25
C GLY A 16 8.85 -3.66 7.92
N LEU A 17 9.35 -4.18 6.80
CA LEU A 17 9.03 -3.70 5.46
C LEU A 17 7.55 -3.94 5.09
N ASN A 18 6.99 -5.11 5.48
CA ASN A 18 5.56 -5.40 5.30
C ASN A 18 4.68 -4.50 6.18
N LEU A 19 5.06 -4.27 7.43
CA LEU A 19 4.34 -3.35 8.31
C LEU A 19 4.37 -1.92 7.75
N PHE A 20 5.53 -1.48 7.24
CA PHE A 20 5.67 -0.18 6.59
C PHE A 20 4.79 -0.07 5.34
N MET A 21 4.72 -1.12 4.52
CA MET A 21 3.80 -1.15 3.37
C MET A 21 2.34 -1.02 3.80
N ALA A 22 1.92 -1.77 4.83
CA ALA A 22 0.55 -1.71 5.34
C ALA A 22 0.19 -0.33 5.88
N LEU A 23 1.07 0.26 6.69
CA LEU A 23 0.89 1.62 7.22
C LEU A 23 0.92 2.67 6.11
N GLY A 24 1.79 2.52 5.12
CA GLY A 24 1.85 3.41 3.95
C GLY A 24 0.57 3.36 3.13
N ALA A 25 0.02 2.17 2.89
CA ALA A 25 -1.25 2.01 2.19
C ALA A 25 -2.41 2.66 2.96
N ILE A 26 -2.50 2.43 4.27
CA ILE A 26 -3.51 3.06 5.13
C ILE A 26 -3.35 4.59 5.12
N TRP A 27 -2.13 5.10 5.22
CA TRP A 27 -1.85 6.53 5.21
C TRP A 27 -2.26 7.21 3.90
N ILE A 28 -2.00 6.56 2.75
CA ILE A 28 -2.44 7.04 1.43
C ILE A 28 -3.97 7.10 1.37
N LEU A 29 -4.67 6.05 1.82
CA LEU A 29 -6.13 6.01 1.88
C LEU A 29 -6.68 7.13 2.78
N MET A 30 -6.10 7.34 3.96
CA MET A 30 -6.50 8.39 4.89
C MET A 30 -6.26 9.80 4.34
N ARG A 31 -5.26 10.01 3.46
CA ARG A 31 -4.98 11.32 2.87
C ARG A 31 -5.91 11.66 1.70
N MET A 32 -6.50 10.67 1.02
CA MET A 32 -7.48 10.91 -0.04
C MET A 32 -8.86 11.30 0.48
N ALA A 33 -9.29 10.73 1.62
CA ALA A 33 -10.61 10.94 2.19
C ALA A 33 -10.97 12.42 2.54
N PRO A 34 -10.10 13.21 3.20
CA PRO A 34 -10.46 14.56 3.64
C PRO A 34 -10.43 15.61 2.52
N ALA A 35 -9.74 15.35 1.41
CA ALA A 35 -9.70 16.29 0.29
C ALA A 35 -11.02 16.34 -0.50
N MET A 36 -11.83 15.27 -0.44
CA MET A 36 -13.14 15.24 -1.10
C MET A 36 -14.28 15.75 -0.21
N SER A 37 -14.34 15.37 1.07
CA SER A 37 -15.50 15.68 1.92
C SER A 37 -15.70 17.18 2.16
N GLY A 38 -14.62 17.91 2.47
CA GLY A 38 -14.72 19.34 2.79
C GLY A 38 -15.00 20.25 1.60
N ILE A 39 -14.66 19.82 0.38
CA ILE A 39 -14.92 20.56 -0.87
C ILE A 39 -16.32 20.24 -1.39
N ILE A 40 -16.73 18.97 -1.35
CA ILE A 40 -18.05 18.54 -1.78
C ILE A 40 -19.14 19.19 -0.91
N GLU A 41 -18.99 19.19 0.41
CA GLU A 41 -20.03 19.72 1.31
C GLU A 41 -20.29 21.24 1.13
N ARG A 42 -19.24 22.03 0.93
CA ARG A 42 -19.40 23.48 0.72
C ARG A 42 -20.00 23.79 -0.65
N ASN A 43 -19.59 23.05 -1.67
CA ASN A 43 -20.08 23.23 -3.04
C ASN A 43 -21.51 22.75 -3.22
N ASP A 44 -21.89 21.67 -2.54
CA ASP A 44 -23.27 21.16 -2.47
C ASP A 44 -24.21 22.23 -1.88
N ARG A 45 -23.80 22.89 -0.78
CA ARG A 45 -24.56 24.01 -0.19
C ARG A 45 -24.73 25.19 -1.14
N SER A 46 -23.69 25.55 -1.91
CA SER A 46 -23.75 26.66 -2.88
C SER A 46 -24.63 26.32 -4.09
N LEU A 47 -24.60 25.09 -4.58
CA LEU A 47 -25.49 24.61 -5.64
C LEU A 47 -26.94 24.55 -5.18
N TYR A 48 -27.19 24.00 -3.99
CA TYR A 48 -28.52 23.96 -3.39
C TYR A 48 -29.13 25.36 -3.22
N ALA A 49 -28.32 26.35 -2.81
CA ALA A 49 -28.76 27.75 -2.75
C ALA A 49 -29.13 28.30 -4.14
N CYS A 50 -28.40 27.93 -5.21
CA CYS A 50 -28.75 28.31 -6.58
C CYS A 50 -30.08 27.69 -7.02
N GLU A 51 -30.32 26.42 -6.69
CA GLU A 51 -31.55 25.70 -6.99
C GLU A 51 -32.75 26.31 -6.26
N GLU A 52 -32.62 26.62 -4.97
CA GLU A 52 -33.66 27.30 -4.19
C GLU A 52 -33.97 28.71 -4.73
N MET A 53 -32.94 29.46 -5.14
CA MET A 53 -33.13 30.78 -5.76
C MET A 53 -33.90 30.68 -7.08
N LEU A 54 -33.59 29.70 -7.93
CA LEU A 54 -34.31 29.46 -9.18
C LEU A 54 -35.74 28.97 -8.93
N ALA A 55 -35.93 28.05 -7.98
CA ALA A 55 -37.25 27.52 -7.63
C ALA A 55 -38.17 28.64 -7.10
N ALA A 56 -37.66 29.50 -6.22
CA ALA A 56 -38.41 30.65 -5.72
C ALA A 56 -38.81 31.62 -6.85
N LEU A 57 -37.94 31.81 -7.85
CA LEU A 57 -38.20 32.67 -8.99
C LEU A 57 -39.21 32.07 -10.00
N VAL A 58 -39.26 30.75 -10.14
CA VAL A 58 -40.19 30.07 -11.04
C VAL A 58 -41.60 30.06 -10.45
N LEU A 59 -41.73 29.76 -9.16
CA LEU A 59 -43.03 29.65 -8.47
C LEU A 59 -43.80 30.99 -8.39
N VAL A 60 -43.12 32.13 -8.47
CA VAL A 60 -43.76 33.45 -8.59
C VAL A 60 -44.36 33.69 -9.98
N GLY A 61 -43.87 33.00 -11.02
CA GLY A 61 -44.29 33.22 -12.40
C GLY A 61 -45.55 32.47 -12.83
N ASP A 62 -46.08 31.57 -11.99
CA ASP A 62 -47.03 30.51 -12.39
C ASP A 62 -48.40 30.59 -11.67
N ASP A 63 -48.82 31.78 -11.25
CA ASP A 63 -50.21 32.07 -10.79
C ASP A 63 -50.50 31.72 -9.32
N MET A 64 -50.09 32.59 -8.36
CA MET A 64 -50.72 32.80 -7.04
C MET A 64 -50.17 34.10 -6.40
N ALA A 65 -50.89 35.21 -6.54
CA ALA A 65 -50.52 36.50 -5.93
C ALA A 65 -50.48 36.49 -4.37
N SER A 66 -50.92 35.39 -3.74
CA SER A 66 -50.95 35.23 -2.28
C SER A 66 -49.62 34.76 -1.67
N ASP A 67 -48.69 34.23 -2.46
CA ASP A 67 -47.44 33.60 -1.94
C ASP A 67 -46.15 34.31 -2.39
N GLU A 68 -46.24 35.42 -3.13
CA GLU A 68 -45.07 36.18 -3.64
C GLU A 68 -44.11 36.58 -2.51
N GLU A 69 -44.65 37.09 -1.40
CA GLU A 69 -43.85 37.49 -0.23
C GLU A 69 -43.15 36.28 0.43
N GLN A 70 -43.78 35.10 0.37
CA GLN A 70 -43.17 33.86 0.87
C GLN A 70 -42.03 33.40 -0.03
N HIS A 71 -42.21 33.47 -1.36
CA HIS A 71 -41.17 33.11 -2.32
C HIS A 71 -39.99 34.09 -2.29
N LEU A 72 -40.25 35.39 -2.14
CA LEU A 72 -39.20 36.40 -1.96
C LEU A 72 -38.40 36.13 -0.67
N ARG A 73 -39.06 35.84 0.44
CA ARG A 73 -38.37 35.45 1.70
C ARG A 73 -37.50 34.20 1.51
N ARG A 74 -38.00 33.17 0.82
CA ARG A 74 -37.22 31.95 0.54
C ARG A 74 -35.98 32.27 -0.31
N PHE A 75 -36.15 33.11 -1.32
CA PHE A 75 -35.06 33.58 -2.16
C PHE A 75 -34.00 34.35 -1.36
N GLU A 76 -34.40 35.30 -0.51
CA GLU A 76 -33.47 36.08 0.32
C GLU A 76 -32.68 35.19 1.29
N VAL A 77 -33.33 34.19 1.88
CA VAL A 77 -32.66 33.21 2.76
C VAL A 77 -31.65 32.37 1.98
N ALA A 78 -31.98 31.93 0.77
CA ALA A 78 -31.04 31.21 -0.10
C ALA A 78 -29.86 32.10 -0.54
N LEU A 79 -30.14 33.35 -0.94
CA LEU A 79 -29.13 34.33 -1.32
C LEU A 79 -28.18 34.64 -0.17
N LYS A 80 -28.70 34.85 1.04
CA LYS A 80 -27.90 35.10 2.24
C LYS A 80 -26.98 33.92 2.55
N ARG A 81 -27.50 32.68 2.47
CA ARG A 81 -26.69 31.46 2.62
C ARG A 81 -25.55 31.39 1.59
N ALA A 82 -25.81 31.76 0.33
CA ALA A 82 -24.78 31.79 -0.70
C ALA A 82 -23.73 32.90 -0.46
N GLN A 83 -24.14 34.06 0.07
CA GLN A 83 -23.24 35.16 0.43
C GLN A 83 -22.34 34.84 1.62
N GLU A 84 -22.83 34.07 2.59
CA GLU A 84 -22.05 33.61 3.74
C GLU A 84 -21.05 32.51 3.39
N ASN A 85 -21.22 31.84 2.23
CA ASN A 85 -20.39 30.71 1.77
C ASN A 85 -19.60 31.02 0.49
N VAL A 86 -19.12 32.26 0.33
CA VAL A 86 -18.25 32.62 -0.81
C VAL A 86 -16.89 31.95 -0.65
N THR A 87 -16.55 31.05 -1.57
CA THR A 87 -15.31 30.28 -1.58
C THR A 87 -14.44 30.60 -2.79
N GLU A 88 -15.04 30.97 -3.93
CA GLU A 88 -14.34 31.10 -5.20
C GLU A 88 -14.28 32.53 -5.76
N LYS A 89 -13.24 32.79 -6.55
CA LYS A 89 -13.05 34.08 -7.22
C LYS A 89 -14.17 34.30 -8.25
N GLY A 90 -14.94 35.37 -8.05
CA GLY A 90 -16.03 35.76 -8.95
C GLY A 90 -17.43 35.46 -8.43
N GLU A 91 -17.58 34.63 -7.38
CA GLU A 91 -18.88 34.38 -6.75
C GLU A 91 -19.47 35.65 -6.16
N SER A 92 -18.66 36.45 -5.46
CA SER A 92 -19.10 37.74 -4.90
C SER A 92 -19.64 38.70 -5.97
N ALA A 93 -19.06 38.70 -7.17
CA ALA A 93 -19.55 39.54 -8.26
C ALA A 93 -20.89 39.04 -8.79
N ALA A 94 -21.07 37.73 -8.95
CA ALA A 94 -22.34 37.14 -9.35
C ALA A 94 -23.44 37.39 -8.30
N LEU A 95 -23.13 37.20 -7.02
CA LEU A 95 -24.06 37.43 -5.91
C LEU A 95 -24.51 38.89 -5.79
N LYS A 96 -23.64 39.86 -6.10
CA LYS A 96 -24.01 41.28 -6.17
C LYS A 96 -25.03 41.55 -7.29
N VAL A 97 -24.86 40.93 -8.45
CA VAL A 97 -25.82 41.06 -9.56
C VAL A 97 -27.16 40.43 -9.19
N ILE A 98 -27.15 39.24 -8.57
CA ILE A 98 -28.36 38.56 -8.09
C ILE A 98 -29.11 39.44 -7.08
N ALA A 99 -28.40 40.02 -6.10
CA ALA A 99 -28.99 40.90 -5.10
C ALA A 99 -29.58 42.18 -5.72
N ALA A 100 -28.89 42.79 -6.68
CA ALA A 100 -29.33 44.02 -7.33
C ALA A 100 -30.54 43.81 -8.26
N SER A 101 -30.61 42.66 -8.95
CA SER A 101 -31.70 42.35 -9.88
C SER A 101 -32.95 41.79 -9.18
N SER A 102 -32.84 41.30 -7.95
CA SER A 102 -33.93 40.63 -7.22
C SER A 102 -35.22 41.47 -7.11
N PRO A 103 -35.21 42.72 -6.60
CA PRO A 103 -36.45 43.48 -6.41
C PRO A 103 -37.22 43.70 -7.72
N ALA A 104 -36.50 44.01 -8.81
CA ALA A 104 -37.11 44.22 -10.11
C ALA A 104 -37.57 42.91 -10.77
N ALA A 105 -36.87 41.80 -10.53
CA ALA A 105 -37.22 40.50 -11.08
C ALA A 105 -38.50 39.92 -10.44
N PHE A 106 -38.69 40.09 -9.13
CA PHE A 106 -39.91 39.71 -8.43
C PHE A 106 -41.09 40.63 -8.80
N ALA A 107 -40.84 41.93 -9.04
CA ALA A 107 -41.83 42.87 -9.57
C ALA A 107 -42.26 42.62 -11.05
N GLY A 108 -41.90 41.48 -11.63
CA GLY A 108 -42.33 41.07 -12.98
C GLY A 108 -41.51 41.65 -14.14
N ASN A 109 -40.40 42.35 -13.88
CA ASN A 109 -39.56 42.87 -14.96
C ASN A 109 -38.80 41.74 -15.66
N LEU A 110 -39.17 41.47 -16.92
CA LEU A 110 -38.59 40.39 -17.73
C LEU A 110 -37.06 40.52 -17.91
N SER A 111 -36.55 41.74 -18.12
CA SER A 111 -35.11 41.98 -18.27
C SER A 111 -34.37 41.71 -16.95
N ALA A 112 -34.92 42.14 -15.82
CA ALA A 112 -34.34 41.86 -14.51
C ALA A 112 -34.35 40.36 -14.18
N ARG A 113 -35.44 39.66 -14.55
CA ARG A 113 -35.56 38.21 -14.40
C ARG A 113 -34.50 37.46 -15.22
N GLN A 114 -34.30 37.84 -16.48
CA GLN A 114 -33.25 37.26 -17.32
C GLN A 114 -31.85 37.52 -16.76
N GLN A 115 -31.57 38.74 -16.29
CA GLN A 115 -30.29 39.08 -15.66
C GLN A 115 -30.06 38.25 -14.39
N MET A 116 -31.09 38.10 -13.56
CA MET A 116 -31.02 37.30 -12.33
C MET A 116 -30.77 35.82 -12.64
N VAL A 117 -31.52 35.22 -13.56
CA VAL A 117 -31.32 33.82 -13.99
C VAL A 117 -29.92 33.62 -14.55
N SER A 118 -29.45 34.51 -15.43
CA SER A 118 -28.10 34.45 -15.99
C SER A 118 -27.03 34.54 -14.89
N ALA A 119 -27.24 35.37 -13.88
CA ALA A 119 -26.31 35.52 -12.76
C ALA A 119 -26.29 34.29 -11.85
N ILE A 120 -27.45 33.68 -11.56
CA ILE A 120 -27.54 32.42 -10.79
C ILE A 120 -26.89 31.26 -11.54
N VAL A 121 -27.16 31.12 -12.85
CA VAL A 121 -26.51 30.09 -13.69
C VAL A 121 -24.99 30.30 -13.72
N ARG A 122 -24.54 31.54 -13.84
CA ARG A 122 -23.10 31.86 -13.79
C ARG A 122 -22.48 31.49 -12.44
N LEU A 123 -23.17 31.76 -11.34
CA LEU A 123 -22.73 31.35 -10.00
C LEU A 123 -22.59 29.83 -9.90
N GLY A 124 -23.59 29.07 -10.37
CA GLY A 124 -23.54 27.61 -10.43
C GLY A 124 -22.40 27.08 -11.29
N ASN A 125 -22.09 27.73 -12.42
CA ASN A 125 -20.97 27.35 -13.29
C ASN A 125 -19.61 27.60 -12.64
N ILE A 126 -19.43 28.71 -11.92
CA ILE A 126 -18.19 28.99 -11.16
C ILE A 126 -17.95 27.87 -10.14
N ASN A 127 -19.00 27.51 -9.40
CA ASN A 127 -18.91 26.47 -8.37
C ASN A 127 -18.65 25.07 -8.96
N ARG A 128 -19.34 24.72 -10.06
CA ARG A 128 -19.13 23.45 -10.77
C ARG A 128 -17.72 23.33 -11.35
N GLU A 129 -17.16 24.41 -11.88
CA GLU A 129 -15.79 24.42 -12.39
C GLU A 129 -14.77 24.26 -11.26
N ALA A 130 -14.98 24.92 -10.13
CA ALA A 130 -14.15 24.73 -8.94
C ALA A 130 -14.18 23.28 -8.45
N MET A 131 -15.35 22.63 -8.45
CA MET A 131 -15.50 21.22 -8.11
C MET A 131 -14.71 20.32 -9.08
N ASN A 132 -14.82 20.56 -10.39
CA ASN A 132 -14.09 19.79 -11.39
C ASN A 132 -12.56 19.94 -11.24
N GLN A 133 -12.08 21.13 -10.92
CA GLN A 133 -10.65 21.36 -10.68
C GLN A 133 -10.17 20.71 -9.39
N ALA A 134 -10.97 20.75 -8.33
CA ALA A 134 -10.66 20.06 -7.08
C ALA A 134 -10.60 18.55 -7.29
N ASP A 135 -11.58 17.96 -7.99
CA ASP A 135 -11.61 16.52 -8.31
C ASP A 135 -10.36 16.11 -9.11
N LYS A 136 -9.99 16.89 -10.13
CA LYS A 136 -8.75 16.65 -10.91
C LYS A 136 -7.50 16.65 -10.03
N ARG A 137 -7.38 17.59 -9.08
CA ARG A 137 -6.24 17.63 -8.15
C ARG A 137 -6.24 16.42 -7.23
N VAL A 138 -7.39 16.01 -6.69
CA VAL A 138 -7.52 14.80 -5.86
C VAL A 138 -7.09 13.56 -6.64
N ARG A 139 -7.55 13.41 -7.89
CA ARG A 139 -7.17 12.28 -8.76
C ARG A 139 -5.67 12.20 -9.01
N GLN A 140 -5.01 13.33 -9.28
CA GLN A 140 -3.56 13.37 -9.48
C GLN A 140 -2.78 12.87 -8.25
N PHE A 141 -3.23 13.20 -7.04
CA PHE A 141 -2.63 12.65 -5.82
C PHE A 141 -2.91 11.15 -5.64
N GLY A 142 -4.05 10.67 -6.14
CA GLY A 142 -4.42 9.25 -6.09
C GLY A 142 -3.57 8.39 -7.01
N GLU A 143 -3.36 8.83 -8.25
CA GLU A 143 -2.51 8.14 -9.21
C GLU A 143 -1.07 7.98 -8.70
N ALA A 144 -0.49 9.04 -8.12
CA ALA A 144 0.84 8.99 -7.52
C ALA A 144 0.91 8.05 -6.30
N GLY A 145 -0.14 8.02 -5.47
CA GLY A 145 -0.24 7.11 -4.33
C GLY A 145 -0.26 5.63 -4.76
N ILE A 146 -1.03 5.29 -5.80
CA ILE A 146 -1.12 3.92 -6.34
C ILE A 146 0.25 3.45 -6.83
N TRP A 147 0.96 4.28 -7.61
CA TRP A 147 2.31 3.94 -8.07
C TRP A 147 3.30 3.75 -6.92
N GLY A 148 3.15 4.53 -5.84
CA GLY A 148 3.93 4.36 -4.61
C GLY A 148 3.75 2.98 -3.97
N VAL A 149 2.51 2.50 -3.87
CA VAL A 149 2.21 1.15 -3.31
C VAL A 149 2.74 0.05 -4.22
N VAL A 150 2.61 0.19 -5.54
CA VAL A 150 3.16 -0.79 -6.52
C VAL A 150 4.68 -0.89 -6.38
N PHE A 151 5.39 0.24 -6.31
CA PHE A 151 6.84 0.24 -6.15
C PHE A 151 7.29 -0.39 -4.82
N MET A 152 6.58 -0.09 -3.73
CA MET A 152 6.78 -0.74 -2.43
C MET A 152 6.60 -2.25 -2.52
N ALA A 153 5.54 -2.72 -3.19
CA ALA A 153 5.26 -4.14 -3.38
C ALA A 153 6.37 -4.84 -4.16
N ILE A 154 6.86 -4.25 -5.24
CA ILE A 154 7.99 -4.77 -6.03
C ILE A 154 9.24 -4.86 -5.17
N ALA A 155 9.55 -3.83 -4.38
CA ALA A 155 10.70 -3.81 -3.50
C ALA A 155 10.62 -4.90 -2.42
N VAL A 156 9.48 -5.04 -1.76
CA VAL A 156 9.24 -6.06 -0.72
C VAL A 156 9.35 -7.46 -1.30
N PHE A 157 8.76 -7.67 -2.48
CA PHE A 157 8.88 -8.93 -3.20
C PHE A 157 10.34 -9.26 -3.55
N GLY A 158 11.10 -8.28 -4.06
CA GLY A 158 12.52 -8.44 -4.37
C GLY A 158 13.36 -8.82 -3.15
N VAL A 159 13.16 -8.12 -2.02
CA VAL A 159 13.82 -8.45 -0.74
C VAL A 159 13.45 -9.85 -0.27
N GLY A 160 12.17 -10.23 -0.37
CA GLY A 160 11.69 -11.57 -0.04
C GLY A 160 12.35 -12.66 -0.89
N LEU A 161 12.50 -12.43 -2.19
CA LEU A 161 13.13 -13.37 -3.11
C LEU A 161 14.63 -13.53 -2.81
N LEU A 162 15.34 -12.43 -2.52
CA LEU A 162 16.73 -12.46 -2.09
C LEU A 162 16.91 -13.20 -0.76
N PHE A 163 16.03 -12.95 0.22
CA PHE A 163 16.05 -13.63 1.50
C PHE A 163 15.85 -15.14 1.34
N THR A 164 14.83 -15.56 0.57
CA THR A 164 14.56 -16.98 0.30
C THR A 164 15.74 -17.66 -0.40
N ARG A 165 16.33 -17.00 -1.42
CA ARG A 165 17.52 -17.52 -2.12
C ARG A 165 18.72 -17.65 -1.17
N SER A 166 18.91 -16.69 -0.28
CA SER A 166 19.97 -16.71 0.74
C SER A 166 19.76 -17.84 1.73
N LEU A 167 18.53 -18.04 2.23
CA LEU A 167 18.18 -19.09 3.18
C LEU A 167 18.39 -20.49 2.56
N LEU A 168 17.95 -20.69 1.32
CA LEU A 168 18.13 -21.94 0.59
C LEU A 168 19.62 -22.28 0.46
N ARG A 169 20.43 -21.35 -0.05
CA ARG A 169 21.87 -21.60 -0.30
C ARG A 169 22.68 -21.73 0.99
N ARG A 170 22.40 -20.92 2.00
CA ARG A 170 23.25 -20.81 3.19
C ARG A 170 22.84 -21.70 4.36
N VAL A 171 21.60 -22.20 4.37
CA VAL A 171 21.06 -23.01 5.48
C VAL A 171 20.52 -24.33 4.98
N VAL A 172 19.61 -24.31 3.99
CA VAL A 172 18.93 -25.54 3.54
C VAL A 172 19.87 -26.49 2.81
N THR A 173 20.61 -26.02 1.80
CA THR A 173 21.55 -26.85 1.04
C THR A 173 22.59 -27.53 1.94
N PRO A 174 23.23 -26.84 2.91
CA PRO A 174 24.12 -27.49 3.86
C PRO A 174 23.47 -28.58 4.72
N MET A 175 22.24 -28.35 5.19
CA MET A 175 21.52 -29.36 5.98
C MET A 175 21.17 -30.60 5.15
N VAL A 176 20.82 -30.40 3.87
CA VAL A 176 20.58 -31.51 2.94
C VAL A 176 21.86 -32.31 2.70
N GLU A 177 23.00 -31.65 2.46
CA GLU A 177 24.28 -32.34 2.28
C GLU A 177 24.66 -33.13 3.52
N LEU A 178 24.50 -32.53 4.71
CA LEU A 178 24.78 -33.20 5.97
C LEU A 178 23.92 -34.46 6.15
N HIS A 179 22.62 -34.36 5.90
CA HIS A 179 21.71 -35.50 5.96
C HIS A 179 22.09 -36.60 4.96
N ALA A 180 22.50 -36.20 3.75
CA ALA A 180 22.92 -37.14 2.71
C ALA A 180 24.20 -37.90 3.12
N VAL A 181 25.20 -37.22 3.69
CA VAL A 181 26.45 -37.85 4.15
C VAL A 181 26.21 -38.82 5.31
N ILE A 182 25.43 -38.41 6.32
CA ILE A 182 25.08 -39.29 7.44
C ILE A 182 24.33 -40.53 6.95
N THR A 183 23.40 -40.35 6.00
CA THR A 183 22.62 -41.46 5.44
C THR A 183 23.50 -42.40 4.62
N ALA A 184 24.45 -41.88 3.83
CA ALA A 184 25.41 -42.68 3.08
C ALA A 184 26.32 -43.50 4.02
N TYR A 185 26.82 -42.88 5.09
CA TYR A 185 27.63 -43.56 6.10
C TYR A 185 26.85 -44.70 6.76
N ARG A 186 25.58 -44.48 7.14
CA ARG A 186 24.71 -45.53 7.69
C ARG A 186 24.45 -46.68 6.72
N LYS A 187 24.52 -46.44 5.41
CA LYS A 187 24.39 -47.47 4.36
C LYS A 187 25.72 -48.18 4.05
N GLY A 188 26.81 -47.84 4.74
CA GLY A 188 28.13 -48.46 4.58
C GLY A 188 29.06 -47.72 3.60
N GLU A 189 28.65 -46.58 3.04
CA GLU A 189 29.52 -45.75 2.20
C GLU A 189 30.44 -44.88 3.06
N THR A 190 31.53 -45.48 3.57
CA THR A 190 32.42 -44.84 4.56
C THR A 190 33.30 -43.74 3.99
N ARG A 191 33.43 -43.60 2.66
CA ARG A 191 34.33 -42.61 2.02
C ARG A 191 33.68 -41.26 1.71
N ARG A 192 32.35 -41.12 1.83
CA ARG A 192 31.68 -39.85 1.52
C ARG A 192 31.95 -38.83 2.63
N ARG A 193 32.25 -37.58 2.26
CA ARG A 193 32.51 -36.46 3.18
C ARG A 193 31.65 -35.26 2.82
N CYS A 194 31.36 -34.41 3.79
CA CYS A 194 30.70 -33.14 3.55
C CYS A 194 31.65 -32.20 2.78
N SER A 195 31.20 -31.60 1.68
CA SER A 195 31.98 -30.61 0.91
C SER A 195 31.54 -29.18 1.24
N GLY A 196 32.49 -28.31 1.61
CA GLY A 196 32.23 -26.96 2.12
C GLY A 196 32.39 -25.83 1.10
N VAL A 197 32.32 -26.14 -0.20
CA VAL A 197 32.52 -25.17 -1.29
C VAL A 197 31.39 -24.13 -1.24
N ASP A 198 31.73 -22.85 -1.25
CA ASP A 198 30.81 -21.70 -1.15
C ASP A 198 29.90 -21.61 0.09
N MET A 199 30.26 -22.29 1.19
CA MET A 199 29.48 -22.23 2.43
C MET A 199 30.00 -21.17 3.44
N PRO A 200 29.11 -20.60 4.28
CA PRO A 200 29.50 -19.74 5.39
C PRO A 200 30.48 -20.44 6.35
N GLN A 201 31.39 -19.67 6.97
CA GLN A 201 32.44 -20.20 7.83
C GLN A 201 31.90 -21.06 8.98
N GLU A 202 30.76 -20.69 9.58
CA GLU A 202 30.15 -21.49 10.64
C GLU A 202 29.70 -22.88 10.18
N VAL A 203 29.11 -22.97 8.99
CA VAL A 203 28.68 -24.24 8.39
C VAL A 203 29.90 -25.09 8.06
N ARG A 204 30.95 -24.46 7.52
CA ARG A 204 32.20 -25.15 7.19
C ARG A 204 32.87 -25.75 8.43
N SER A 205 32.86 -25.04 9.56
CA SER A 205 33.36 -25.55 10.85
C SER A 205 32.62 -26.81 11.29
N VAL A 206 31.28 -26.81 11.20
CA VAL A 206 30.46 -28.00 11.51
C VAL A 206 30.79 -29.16 10.57
N PHE A 207 30.94 -28.89 9.27
CA PHE A 207 31.29 -29.91 8.28
C PHE A 207 32.66 -30.54 8.57
N TYR A 208 33.66 -29.74 8.94
CA TYR A 208 34.97 -30.27 9.34
C TYR A 208 34.89 -31.16 10.57
N GLY A 209 34.21 -30.73 11.63
CA GLY A 209 34.05 -31.54 12.84
C GLY A 209 33.33 -32.86 12.57
N ILE A 210 32.34 -32.87 11.67
CA ILE A 210 31.63 -34.11 11.30
C ILE A 210 32.52 -35.02 10.46
N ASN A 211 33.26 -34.48 9.50
CA ASN A 211 34.21 -35.27 8.72
C ASN A 211 35.29 -35.91 9.62
N GLU A 212 35.81 -35.17 10.60
CA GLU A 212 36.79 -35.69 11.56
C GLU A 212 36.24 -36.86 12.39
N ILE A 213 34.99 -36.76 12.88
CA ILE A 213 34.33 -37.86 13.59
C ILE A 213 34.18 -39.10 12.70
N LEU A 214 33.79 -38.91 11.44
CA LEU A 214 33.66 -40.01 10.47
C LEU A 214 35.03 -40.65 10.16
N ASP A 215 36.08 -39.84 10.05
CA ASP A 215 37.46 -40.32 9.83
C ASP A 215 37.96 -41.15 11.01
N GLN A 216 37.72 -40.70 12.25
CA GLN A 216 38.06 -41.44 13.46
C GLN A 216 37.33 -42.78 13.55
N GLY A 217 36.02 -42.79 13.24
CA GLY A 217 35.22 -44.02 13.21
C GLY A 217 35.72 -45.02 12.18
N GLN A 218 36.06 -44.54 10.98
CA GLN A 218 36.61 -45.39 9.92
C GLN A 218 38.00 -45.94 10.28
N ALA A 219 38.87 -45.14 10.90
CA ALA A 219 40.19 -45.60 11.35
C ALA A 219 40.09 -46.69 12.42
N GLN A 220 39.14 -46.58 13.37
CA GLN A 220 38.90 -47.62 14.37
C GLN A 220 38.36 -48.92 13.77
N ASP A 221 37.48 -48.85 12.77
CA ASP A 221 36.97 -50.04 12.07
C ASP A 221 38.07 -50.76 11.26
N LEU A 222 39.00 -50.00 10.66
CA LEU A 222 40.16 -50.56 9.98
C LEU A 222 41.11 -51.26 10.97
N LEU A 223 41.44 -50.60 12.08
CA LEU A 223 42.28 -51.19 13.13
C LEU A 223 41.67 -52.47 13.72
N LYS A 224 40.35 -52.51 13.94
CA LYS A 224 39.67 -53.74 14.40
C LYS A 224 39.74 -54.87 13.38
N ARG A 225 39.64 -54.57 12.08
CA ARG A 225 39.76 -55.58 11.01
C ARG A 225 41.17 -56.16 10.92
N ASP A 226 42.19 -55.33 11.01
CA ASP A 226 43.59 -55.82 10.99
C ASP A 226 43.90 -56.68 12.23
N PHE A 227 43.43 -56.27 13.42
CA PHE A 227 43.63 -57.07 14.66
C PHE A 227 42.88 -58.40 14.69
N THR A 228 41.78 -58.55 13.93
CA THR A 228 41.00 -59.81 13.88
C THR A 228 41.35 -60.69 12.67
N GLY A 229 42.13 -60.18 11.71
CA GLY A 229 42.48 -60.88 10.47
C GLY A 229 43.81 -61.65 10.49
N ASP A 230 44.76 -61.29 11.37
CA ASP A 230 46.17 -61.71 11.18
C ASP A 230 46.60 -62.96 11.98
N TRP A 231 45.83 -63.44 12.96
CA TRP A 231 46.24 -64.60 13.78
C TRP A 231 45.88 -65.97 13.19
N ARG A 232 45.17 -66.03 12.06
CA ARG A 232 44.66 -67.31 11.51
C ARG A 232 45.54 -67.93 10.42
N GLN A 233 46.55 -67.19 9.93
CA GLN A 233 47.36 -67.62 8.79
C GLN A 233 48.76 -68.11 9.18
N ASP A 234 49.20 -67.91 10.42
CA ASP A 234 50.57 -68.23 10.87
C ASP A 234 50.68 -69.54 11.69
N GLN A 235 49.60 -70.32 11.81
CA GLN A 235 49.63 -71.65 12.48
C GLN A 235 49.67 -72.85 11.54
N SER A 236 49.68 -72.68 10.21
CA SER A 236 49.73 -73.82 9.27
C SER A 236 51.12 -74.22 8.80
N ASP A 237 52.16 -73.43 9.08
CA ASP A 237 53.48 -73.59 8.45
C ASP A 237 54.59 -74.07 9.42
N VAL A 238 54.25 -74.51 10.64
CA VAL A 238 55.22 -75.04 11.63
C VAL A 238 55.18 -76.57 11.76
N GLU A 239 54.26 -77.27 11.10
CA GLU A 239 54.22 -78.74 11.06
C GLU A 239 54.35 -79.29 9.63
N LYS A 240 55.56 -79.23 9.05
CA LYS A 240 56.05 -80.23 8.09
C LYS A 240 57.56 -80.40 8.17
#